data_AF-A0A6N7HYM6-F1
#
_entry.id   AF-A0A6N7HYM6-F1
#
_cell.length_a   1.000
_cell.length_b   1.000
_cell.length_c   1.000
_cell.angle_alpha   90.00
_cell.angle_beta   90.00
_cell.angle_gamma   90.00
#
_symmetry.space_group_name_H-M   'P 1'
#
loop_
_entity.id
_entity.type
_entity.pdbx_description
1 polymer ?
#
loop_
_entity_poly.entity_id
_entity_poly.type
_entity_poly.pdbx_seq_one_letter_code
_entity_poly.pdbx_strand_id
1 'polypeptide(L)' 'MASPSRFESITRFCGNADRGCPELFVDHCAPPDRTVVIIDDFGQRIQLSLAQLNDLVSDVKGGALDRLVDAERR' A
#
# COMPACT_ATOMS: atom_id res chain seq x y z
N MET A 1 19.34 22.23 -5.22
CA MET A 1 19.14 20.80 -5.53
C MET A 1 18.00 20.28 -4.68
N ALA A 2 16.92 19.78 -5.29
CA ALA A 2 15.89 19.06 -4.55
C ALA A 2 16.51 17.74 -4.07
N SER A 3 16.50 17.50 -2.76
CA SER A 3 16.90 16.21 -2.19
C SER A 3 16.07 15.10 -2.86
N PRO A 4 16.64 13.92 -3.15
CA PRO A 4 15.84 12.79 -3.60
C PRO A 4 14.76 12.53 -2.54
N SER A 5 13.50 12.54 -2.96
CA SER A 5 12.37 12.18 -2.12
C SER A 5 12.67 10.81 -1.50
N ARG A 6 12.82 10.75 -0.17
CA ARG A 6 12.98 9.48 0.57
C ARG A 6 11.91 8.47 0.19
N PHE A 7 10.72 8.96 -0.14
CA PHE A 7 9.57 8.19 -0.59
C PHE A 7 9.39 8.31 -2.11
N GLU A 8 9.31 7.17 -2.78
CA GLU A 8 8.80 7.02 -4.14
C GLU A 8 7.31 6.67 -4.09
N SER A 9 6.45 7.46 -4.72
CA SER A 9 5.01 7.17 -4.80
C SER A 9 4.74 6.10 -5.86
N ILE A 10 3.95 5.09 -5.49
CA ILE A 10 3.63 3.96 -6.37
C ILE A 10 2.17 4.01 -6.83
N THR A 11 1.24 4.16 -5.89
CA THR A 11 -0.19 4.21 -6.22
C THR A 11 -0.99 4.85 -5.11
N ARG A 12 -2.11 5.46 -5.48
CA ARG A 12 -3.07 6.08 -4.57
C ARG A 12 -4.39 5.32 -4.63
N PHE A 13 -4.94 5.01 -3.47
CA PHE A 13 -6.18 4.27 -3.29
C PHE A 13 -7.39 5.23 -3.30
N CYS A 14 -7.62 5.95 -4.40
CA CYS A 14 -8.78 6.83 -4.57
C CYS A 14 -9.89 6.21 -5.43
N GLY A 15 -11.14 6.49 -5.07
CA GLY A 15 -12.29 6.48 -6.00
C GLY A 15 -12.54 7.86 -6.58
N ASN A 16 -13.81 8.23 -6.79
CA ASN A 16 -14.20 9.53 -7.38
C ASN A 16 -14.07 10.77 -6.45
N ALA A 17 -13.54 10.62 -5.24
CA ALA A 17 -13.38 11.72 -4.28
C ALA A 17 -11.89 11.94 -3.97
N ASP A 18 -11.39 13.13 -4.30
CA ASP A 18 -9.96 13.47 -4.35
C ASP A 18 -9.32 13.87 -3.00
N ARG A 19 -10.03 13.74 -1.87
CA ARG A 19 -9.52 14.22 -0.58
C ARG A 19 -9.18 13.07 0.36
N GLY A 20 -7.89 12.97 0.71
CA GLY A 20 -7.39 12.11 1.80
C GLY A 20 -7.06 10.67 1.42
N CYS A 21 -6.95 10.32 0.15
CA CYS A 21 -6.82 8.91 -0.18
C CYS A 21 -5.53 8.29 0.37
N PRO A 22 -5.60 7.04 0.85
CA PRO A 22 -4.40 6.31 1.21
C PRO A 22 -3.44 6.22 0.02
N GLU A 23 -2.14 6.20 0.28
CA GLU A 23 -1.10 6.15 -0.75
C GLU A 23 0.01 5.16 -0.35
N LEU A 24 0.45 4.37 -1.32
CA LEU A 24 1.56 3.42 -1.19
C LEU A 24 2.84 4.06 -1.71
N PHE A 25 3.88 3.97 -0.89
CA PHE A 25 5.22 4.45 -1.16
C PHE A 25 6.28 3.36 -0.98
N VAL A 26 7.43 3.57 -1.61
CA VAL A 26 8.68 2.89 -1.30
C VAL A 26 9.64 3.86 -0.60
N ASP A 27 10.10 3.51 0.60
CA ASP A 27 11.12 4.23 1.37
C ASP A 27 12.50 3.60 1.14
N HIS A 28 13.28 4.18 0.23
CA HIS A 28 14.62 3.68 -0.13
C HIS A 28 15.66 3.81 1.00
N CYS A 29 15.32 4.50 2.08
CA CYS A 29 16.19 4.66 3.25
C CYS A 29 15.73 3.82 4.46
N ALA A 30 14.62 3.08 4.34
CA ALA A 30 14.14 2.22 5.41
C ALA A 30 14.91 0.89 5.47
N PRO A 31 14.94 0.24 6.64
CA PRO A 31 15.36 -1.16 6.76
C PRO A 31 14.58 -2.08 5.79
N PRO A 32 15.18 -3.19 5.32
CA PRO A 32 14.54 -4.09 4.35
C PRO A 32 13.17 -4.65 4.77
N ASP A 33 12.91 -4.75 6.06
CA ASP A 33 11.63 -5.21 6.63
C ASP A 33 10.53 -4.12 6.63
N ARG A 34 10.84 -2.88 6.21
CA ARG A 34 9.95 -1.70 6.31
C ARG A 34 9.99 -0.77 5.11
N THR A 35 10.48 -1.27 3.98
CA THR A 35 10.68 -0.49 2.74
C THR A 35 9.39 -0.07 2.05
N VAL A 36 8.31 -0.83 2.20
CA VAL A 36 6.99 -0.46 1.66
C VAL A 36 6.19 0.24 2.75
N VAL A 37 5.61 1.40 2.43
CA VAL A 37 4.83 2.21 3.37
C VAL A 37 3.49 2.58 2.76
N ILE A 38 2.40 2.21 3.42
CA ILE A 38 1.06 2.73 3.09
C ILE A 38 0.69 3.77 4.14
N ILE A 39 0.30 4.96 3.70
CA ILE A 39 -0.16 6.05 4.56
C ILE A 39 -1.64 6.30 4.28
N ASP A 40 -2.49 6.33 5.30
CA ASP A 40 -3.92 6.65 5.14
C ASP A 40 -4.20 8.18 5.19
N ASP A 41 -5.48 8.57 5.08
CA ASP A 41 -5.95 9.97 5.21
C ASP A 41 -5.55 10.63 6.52
N PHE A 42 -5.46 9.82 7.57
CA PHE A 42 -5.22 10.27 8.94
C PHE A 42 -3.73 10.25 9.32
N GLY A 43 -2.86 9.83 8.40
CA GLY A 43 -1.41 9.73 8.61
C GLY A 43 -0.96 8.46 9.33
N GLN A 44 -1.84 7.48 9.54
CA GLN A 44 -1.46 6.16 10.03
C GLN A 44 -0.60 5.46 8.99
N ARG A 45 0.34 4.62 9.46
CA ARG A 45 1.33 3.97 8.60
C ARG A 45 1.30 2.46 8.76
N ILE A 46 1.18 1.76 7.64
CA ILE A 46 1.44 0.33 7.54
C ILE A 46 2.79 0.17 6.86
N GLN A 47 3.71 -0.55 7.49
CA GLN A 47 5.04 -0.81 6.93
C GLN A 47 5.22 -2.30 6.68
N LEU A 48 5.76 -2.62 5.51
CA LEU A 48 5.97 -3.98 5.05
C LEU A 48 7.33 -4.09 4.37
N SER A 49 7.90 -5.29 4.35
CA SER A 49 8.97 -5.64 3.41
C SER A 49 8.43 -5.77 1.98
N LEU A 50 9.32 -5.75 0.99
CA LEU A 50 8.95 -6.08 -0.40
C LEU A 50 8.43 -7.52 -0.55
N ALA A 51 8.96 -8.47 0.23
CA ALA A 51 8.50 -9.86 0.21
C ALA A 51 7.05 -9.95 0.70
N GLN A 52 6.72 -9.28 1.80
CA GLN A 52 5.34 -9.24 2.32
C GLN A 52 4.37 -8.54 1.36
N LEU A 53 4.81 -7.49 0.66
CA LEU A 53 3.99 -6.88 -0.39
C LEU A 53 3.75 -7.87 -1.54
N ASN A 54 4.78 -8.64 -1.94
CA ASN A 54 4.64 -9.65 -2.98
C ASN A 54 3.67 -10.77 -2.58
N ASP A 55 3.74 -11.23 -1.33
CA ASP A 55 2.82 -12.24 -0.81
C ASP A 55 1.38 -11.72 -0.81
N LEU A 56 1.16 -10.50 -0.31
CA LEU A 56 -0.14 -9.83 -0.36
C LEU A 56 -0.69 -9.74 -1.79
N VAL A 57 0.13 -9.28 -2.74
CA VAL A 57 -0.26 -9.19 -4.15
C VAL A 57 -0.58 -10.56 -4.74
N SER A 58 0.17 -11.59 -4.36
CA SER A 58 -0.04 -12.97 -4.81
C SER A 58 -1.38 -13.52 -4.30
N ASP A 59 -1.70 -13.31 -3.02
CA ASP A 59 -2.98 -13.73 -2.42
C ASP A 59 -4.16 -13.01 -3.07
N VAL A 60 -4.03 -11.70 -3.30
CA VAL A 60 -5.04 -10.89 -4.00
C VAL A 60 -5.26 -11.41 -5.41
N LYS A 61 -4.18 -11.64 -6.19
CA LYS A 61 -4.28 -12.23 -7.53
C LYS A 61 -4.82 -13.66 -7.52
N GLY A 62 -4.65 -14.39 -6.42
CA GLY A 62 -5.25 -15.70 -6.16
C GLY A 62 -6.74 -15.66 -5.77
N GLY A 63 -7.37 -14.49 -5.84
CA GLY A 63 -8.80 -14.30 -5.58
C GLY A 63 -9.18 -14.31 -4.11
N ALA A 64 -8.24 -14.05 -3.19
CA ALA A 64 -8.54 -13.98 -1.77
C ALA A 64 -9.60 -12.90 -1.45
N LEU A 65 -9.51 -11.74 -2.10
CA LEU A 65 -10.48 -10.66 -1.93
C LEU A 65 -11.83 -10.95 -2.61
N ASP A 66 -11.84 -11.60 -3.76
CA ASP A 66 -13.09 -11.98 -4.43
C ASP A 66 -13.92 -12.89 -3.53
N ARG A 67 -13.27 -13.90 -2.94
CA ARG A 67 -13.91 -14.81 -1.97
C ARG A 67 -14.44 -14.08 -0.74
N LEU A 68 -13.71 -13.09 -0.23
CA LEU A 68 -14.14 -12.26 0.89
C LEU A 68 -15.38 -11.45 0.53
N VAL A 69 -15.36 -10.75 -0.60
CA VAL A 69 -16.49 -9.93 -1.06
C VAL A 69 -17.74 -10.78 -1.29
N ASP A 70 -17.59 -11.98 -1.86
CA ASP A 70 -18.71 -12.92 -2.05
C ASP A 70 -19.25 -13.49 -0.74
N ALA A 71 -18.44 -13.54 0.31
CA ALA A 71 -18.89 -13.96 1.64
C ALA A 71 -19.70 -12.85 2.33
N GLU A 72 -19.23 -11.61 2.28
CA GLU A 72 -19.90 -10.44 2.92
C GLU A 72 -21.21 -10.02 2.23
N ARG A 73 -21.47 -10.51 1.01
CA ARG A 73 -22.72 -10.26 0.27
C ARG A 73 -23.87 -11.21 0.61
N ARG A 74 -23.64 -12.24 1.43
CA ARG A 74 -24.65 -13.24 1.83
C ARG A 74 -25.30 -12.88 3.14
#